data_AF-D3BI75-F1
#
_entry.id   AF-D3BI75-F1
#
_cell.length_a   1.000
_cell.length_b   1.000
_cell.length_c   1.000
_cell.angle_alpha   90.00
_cell.angle_beta   90.00
_cell.angle_gamma   90.00
#
_symmetry.space_group_name_H-M   'P 1'
#
loop_
_entity.id
_entity.type
_entity.pdbx_description
1 polymer ?
#
loop_
_entity_poly.entity_id
_entity_poly.type
_entity_poly.pdbx_seq_one_letter_code
_entity_poly.pdbx_strand_id
1 'polypeptide(L)'
;MIVNLSHLLLLKIVSYLEDNIDRICVSLVCKRFFDERDKYLYFNTDNIGMNNIQVEEDKDDEIYNHKNVFTLKSYRSSILRSLNQKKEIYKMISNSNVSTLKGISSLSCISAGVLPNTLKKLKFGSNFNQALEPHVLPSSLTHLQLGRDYAQTLQVGSLPPNLRVLINNGNCVISDGVLPQSLCTLKSPFSWIPFIKSLDNLTTLTLTQFGCSESKINLSDLPASLTSLDIHGSCHLTSTLSPSIKYLNIFETQYDIDEIFKDRSQYHFERISVDGFKQESLDNLKIKELQLQLDKIENIIRDIPFGVETLYFGHDEYQLSKNIPNGIPSSVKKIIFQYYKTINEIDFEIPNTVEEIVIQRYCNSDQFSSKWIPNSVKSMTIPSEWIRDNIETPISVTNFCFISYNQKVDLHVRKIYDNHYLLFGQSRDKFSAAVVSRILSKFIDK
;
A
#
# COMPACT_ATOMS: atom_id res chain seq x y z
N MET A 1 -43.12 -6.80 -24.21
CA MET A 1 -41.99 -5.87 -24.43
C MET A 1 -40.63 -6.52 -24.11
N ILE A 2 -40.46 -7.19 -22.96
CA ILE A 2 -39.19 -7.85 -22.59
C ILE A 2 -38.83 -9.07 -23.47
N VAL A 3 -39.81 -9.84 -23.94
CA VAL A 3 -39.59 -11.06 -24.75
C VAL A 3 -38.95 -10.80 -26.13
N ASN A 4 -38.92 -9.53 -26.58
CA ASN A 4 -38.38 -9.13 -27.88
C ASN A 4 -36.94 -8.58 -27.82
N LEU A 5 -36.26 -8.67 -26.68
CA LEU A 5 -34.86 -8.25 -26.56
C LEU A 5 -33.96 -9.03 -27.54
N SER A 6 -32.95 -8.35 -28.07
CA SER A 6 -31.93 -8.98 -28.90
C SER A 6 -31.00 -9.86 -28.05
N HIS A 7 -30.36 -10.87 -28.64
CA HIS A 7 -29.38 -11.70 -27.92
C HIS A 7 -28.22 -10.89 -27.35
N LEU A 8 -27.85 -9.76 -27.98
CA LEU A 8 -26.82 -8.86 -27.47
C LEU A 8 -27.24 -8.17 -26.16
N LEU A 9 -28.49 -7.70 -26.09
CA LEU A 9 -29.03 -7.11 -24.86
C LEU A 9 -29.20 -8.18 -23.78
N LEU A 10 -29.64 -9.38 -24.14
CA LEU A 10 -29.75 -10.51 -23.20
C LEU A 10 -28.39 -10.92 -22.64
N LEU A 11 -27.36 -11.01 -23.49
CA LEU A 11 -25.99 -11.28 -23.07
C LEU A 11 -25.50 -10.21 -22.09
N LYS A 12 -25.75 -8.93 -22.39
CA LYS A 12 -25.37 -7.81 -21.51
C LYS A 12 -26.09 -7.87 -20.17
N ILE A 13 -27.39 -8.18 -20.15
CA ILE A 13 -28.16 -8.36 -18.91
C ILE A 13 -27.58 -9.51 -18.08
N VAL A 14 -27.37 -10.68 -18.70
CA VAL A 14 -26.78 -11.86 -18.05
C VAL A 14 -25.38 -11.57 -17.50
N SER A 15 -24.60 -10.71 -18.17
CA SER A 15 -23.26 -10.34 -17.70
C SER A 15 -23.25 -9.55 -16.37
N TYR A 16 -24.36 -8.92 -15.99
CA TYR A 16 -24.52 -8.22 -14.71
C TYR A 16 -25.03 -9.11 -13.57
N LEU A 17 -25.38 -10.38 -13.85
CA LEU A 17 -25.85 -11.32 -12.85
C LEU A 17 -24.67 -12.12 -12.29
N GLU A 18 -24.44 -12.04 -10.98
CA GLU A 18 -23.32 -12.72 -10.33
C GLU A 18 -23.58 -14.22 -10.13
N ASP A 19 -24.81 -14.60 -9.74
CA ASP A 19 -25.21 -15.99 -9.48
C ASP A 19 -25.65 -16.72 -10.77
N ASN A 20 -25.17 -17.95 -10.95
CA ASN A 20 -25.57 -18.82 -12.06
C ASN A 20 -27.04 -19.24 -12.00
N ILE A 21 -27.65 -19.29 -10.82
CA ILE A 21 -29.07 -19.55 -10.63
C ILE A 21 -29.89 -18.43 -11.28
N ASP A 22 -29.53 -17.17 -11.04
CA ASP A 22 -30.21 -16.02 -11.65
C ASP A 22 -30.08 -16.02 -13.18
N ARG A 23 -28.90 -16.41 -13.68
CA ARG A 23 -28.66 -16.57 -15.13
C ARG A 23 -29.56 -17.64 -15.74
N ILE A 24 -29.76 -18.77 -15.05
CA ILE A 24 -30.72 -19.81 -15.45
C ILE A 24 -32.13 -19.24 -15.41
N CYS A 25 -32.53 -18.54 -14.34
CA CYS A 25 -33.85 -17.94 -14.20
C CYS A 25 -34.19 -17.02 -15.39
N VAL A 26 -33.25 -16.21 -15.88
CA VAL A 26 -33.44 -15.38 -17.09
C VAL A 26 -33.81 -16.23 -18.30
N SER A 27 -33.18 -17.38 -18.49
CA SER A 27 -33.51 -18.27 -19.61
C SER A 27 -34.88 -18.94 -19.49
N LEU A 28 -35.43 -19.03 -18.27
CA LEU A 28 -36.73 -19.63 -18.00
C LEU A 28 -37.90 -18.64 -18.09
N VAL A 29 -37.65 -17.35 -18.33
CA VAL A 29 -38.68 -16.30 -18.39
C VAL A 29 -39.69 -16.52 -19.52
N CYS A 30 -39.23 -17.03 -20.67
CA CYS A 30 -40.13 -17.34 -21.78
C CYS A 30 -39.54 -18.42 -22.70
N LYS A 31 -40.41 -19.05 -23.49
CA LYS A 31 -40.03 -20.11 -24.43
C LYS A 31 -38.89 -19.71 -25.37
N ARG A 32 -38.94 -18.52 -25.96
CA ARG A 32 -37.88 -18.05 -26.87
C ARG A 32 -36.53 -17.94 -26.17
N PHE A 33 -36.49 -17.40 -24.96
CA PHE A 33 -35.26 -17.24 -24.19
C PHE A 33 -34.67 -18.62 -23.84
N PHE A 34 -35.52 -19.56 -23.44
CA PHE A 34 -35.10 -20.93 -23.18
C PHE A 34 -34.55 -21.62 -24.43
N ASP A 35 -35.30 -21.59 -25.54
CA ASP A 35 -34.93 -22.27 -26.79
C ASP A 35 -33.65 -21.68 -27.39
N GLU A 36 -33.45 -20.37 -27.25
CA GLU A 36 -32.29 -19.65 -27.78
C GLU A 36 -31.19 -19.40 -26.73
N ARG A 37 -31.24 -20.03 -25.56
CA ARG A 37 -30.31 -19.79 -24.43
C ARG A 37 -28.85 -19.91 -24.83
N ASP A 38 -28.51 -20.85 -25.71
CA ASP A 38 -27.16 -21.02 -26.22
C ASP A 38 -26.66 -19.80 -27.02
N LYS A 39 -27.49 -18.82 -27.40
CA LYS A 39 -26.99 -17.61 -28.11
C LYS A 39 -26.52 -16.51 -27.16
N TYR A 40 -26.89 -16.55 -25.89
CA TYR A 40 -26.64 -15.43 -24.97
C TYR A 40 -26.29 -15.83 -23.52
N LEU A 41 -26.54 -17.09 -23.12
CA LEU A 41 -26.29 -17.56 -21.77
C LEU A 41 -24.83 -18.04 -21.63
N TYR A 42 -24.13 -17.42 -20.69
CA TYR A 42 -22.82 -17.84 -20.23
C TYR A 42 -22.85 -17.96 -18.71
N PHE A 43 -22.18 -18.97 -18.18
CA PHE A 43 -22.10 -19.21 -16.75
C PHE A 43 -20.88 -18.49 -16.16
N ASN A 44 -21.04 -17.97 -14.95
CA ASN A 44 -19.91 -17.63 -14.11
C ASN A 44 -19.17 -18.92 -13.73
N THR A 45 -17.88 -19.00 -14.06
CA THR A 45 -17.05 -20.19 -13.85
C THR A 45 -15.97 -19.97 -12.80
N ASP A 46 -16.03 -18.89 -12.02
CA ASP A 46 -14.98 -18.53 -11.07
C ASP A 46 -14.80 -19.56 -9.96
N ASN A 47 -15.89 -20.26 -9.57
CA ASN A 47 -15.91 -21.27 -8.51
C ASN A 47 -15.97 -22.72 -9.03
N ILE A 48 -15.82 -22.96 -10.34
CA ILE A 48 -15.84 -24.31 -10.92
C ILE A 48 -14.41 -24.80 -11.15
N GLY A 49 -13.98 -25.83 -10.42
CA GLY A 49 -12.66 -26.46 -10.59
C GLY A 49 -12.58 -27.27 -11.88
N MET A 50 -11.56 -27.02 -12.72
CA MET A 50 -11.37 -27.68 -14.02
C MET A 50 -10.99 -29.16 -13.93
N ASN A 51 -10.50 -29.63 -12.79
CA ASN A 51 -10.00 -31.00 -12.62
C ASN A 51 -11.11 -32.06 -12.58
N ASN A 52 -12.39 -31.66 -12.54
CA ASN A 52 -13.54 -32.57 -12.47
C ASN A 52 -14.17 -32.88 -13.83
N ILE A 53 -13.50 -32.59 -14.94
CA ILE A 53 -14.09 -32.79 -16.28
C ILE A 53 -13.10 -33.58 -17.15
N GLN A 54 -13.01 -34.87 -16.88
CA GLN A 54 -12.61 -35.82 -17.93
C GLN A 54 -13.76 -35.90 -18.93
N VAL A 55 -13.46 -35.54 -20.18
CA VAL A 55 -14.36 -35.79 -21.30
C VAL A 55 -14.16 -37.25 -21.66
N GLU A 56 -14.97 -38.13 -21.08
CA GLU A 56 -15.16 -39.45 -21.67
C GLU A 56 -16.15 -39.27 -22.83
N GLU A 57 -15.65 -39.45 -24.04
CA GLU A 57 -16.47 -39.82 -25.18
C GLU A 57 -16.96 -41.25 -24.94
N ASP A 58 -18.28 -41.41 -24.99
CA ASP A 58 -19.03 -42.65 -24.81
C ASP A 58 -18.22 -43.93 -25.07
N LYS A 59 -17.85 -44.61 -23.99
CA LYS A 59 -17.73 -46.07 -23.98
C LYS A 59 -18.51 -46.57 -22.79
N ASP A 60 -19.53 -47.35 -23.09
CA ASP A 60 -20.21 -48.22 -22.14
C ASP A 60 -19.14 -48.95 -21.30
N ASP A 61 -19.11 -48.70 -20.00
CA ASP A 61 -18.92 -49.73 -18.98
C ASP A 61 -19.13 -49.15 -17.57
N GLU A 62 -19.78 -49.96 -16.74
CA GLU A 62 -20.11 -49.68 -15.36
C GLU A 62 -18.85 -49.50 -14.49
N ILE A 63 -19.01 -48.76 -13.38
CA ILE A 63 -18.08 -48.57 -12.25
C ILE A 63 -17.12 -47.39 -12.43
N TYR A 64 -17.48 -46.20 -11.92
CA TYR A 64 -16.78 -45.54 -10.81
C TYR A 64 -17.54 -44.29 -10.34
N ASN A 65 -17.77 -44.26 -9.04
CA ASN A 65 -18.64 -43.36 -8.33
C ASN A 65 -17.89 -42.07 -7.96
N HIS A 66 -17.74 -41.10 -8.88
CA HIS A 66 -17.32 -39.74 -8.53
C HIS A 66 -18.31 -38.72 -9.11
N LYS A 67 -19.10 -38.15 -8.20
CA LYS A 67 -20.18 -37.18 -8.43
C LYS A 67 -19.70 -35.99 -9.28
N ASN A 68 -20.08 -35.99 -10.55
CA ASN A 68 -20.08 -34.78 -11.37
C ASN A 68 -21.07 -33.78 -10.78
N VAL A 69 -20.53 -32.66 -10.30
CA VAL A 69 -21.27 -31.42 -10.06
C VAL A 69 -21.94 -31.05 -11.39
N PHE A 70 -23.23 -30.68 -11.37
CA PHE A 70 -24.11 -30.32 -12.51
C PHE A 70 -24.93 -31.46 -13.14
N THR A 71 -26.14 -31.64 -12.62
CA THR A 71 -27.18 -32.59 -13.08
C THR A 71 -28.09 -32.04 -14.20
N LEU A 72 -27.90 -30.79 -14.64
CA LEU A 72 -28.74 -30.11 -15.63
C LEU A 72 -28.30 -30.39 -17.07
N LYS A 73 -28.72 -31.55 -17.61
CA LYS A 73 -28.40 -31.98 -18.99
C LYS A 73 -28.71 -30.89 -20.04
N SER A 74 -29.81 -30.14 -19.88
CA SER A 74 -30.25 -29.10 -20.81
C SER A 74 -29.34 -27.86 -20.90
N TYR A 75 -28.41 -27.66 -19.96
CA TYR A 75 -27.48 -26.50 -19.95
C TYR A 75 -26.02 -26.90 -20.15
N ARG A 76 -25.74 -28.20 -20.37
CA ARG A 76 -24.38 -28.75 -20.49
C ARG A 76 -23.56 -28.05 -21.58
N SER A 77 -24.15 -27.77 -22.75
CA SER A 77 -23.50 -27.06 -23.87
C SER A 77 -23.04 -25.65 -23.48
N SER A 78 -23.93 -24.85 -22.89
CA SER A 78 -23.66 -23.50 -22.41
C SER A 78 -22.58 -23.46 -21.32
N ILE A 79 -22.58 -24.44 -20.39
CA ILE A 79 -21.56 -24.57 -19.35
C ILE A 79 -20.20 -24.92 -19.96
N LEU A 80 -20.14 -25.96 -20.81
CA LEU A 80 -18.91 -26.38 -21.49
C LEU A 80 -18.31 -25.25 -22.32
N ARG A 81 -19.14 -24.48 -23.02
CA ARG A 81 -18.67 -23.30 -23.77
C ARG A 81 -18.10 -22.21 -22.86
N SER A 82 -18.76 -21.94 -21.72
CA SER A 82 -18.27 -20.97 -20.74
C SER A 82 -16.90 -21.37 -20.18
N LEU A 83 -16.69 -22.67 -19.95
CA LEU A 83 -15.40 -23.22 -19.51
C LEU A 83 -14.34 -23.19 -20.62
N ASN A 84 -14.69 -23.53 -21.87
CA ASN A 84 -13.76 -23.49 -23.00
C ASN A 84 -13.30 -22.06 -23.31
N GLN A 85 -14.19 -21.06 -23.23
CA GLN A 85 -13.80 -19.65 -23.38
C GLN A 85 -12.77 -19.23 -22.33
N LYS A 86 -12.93 -19.69 -21.09
CA LYS A 86 -11.96 -19.46 -20.01
C LYS A 86 -10.61 -20.14 -20.29
N LYS A 87 -10.59 -21.36 -20.82
CA LYS A 87 -9.34 -22.04 -21.26
C LYS A 87 -8.61 -21.28 -22.35
N GLU A 88 -9.32 -20.79 -23.36
CA GLU A 88 -8.72 -20.02 -24.46
C GLU A 88 -8.14 -18.68 -23.98
N ILE A 89 -8.82 -17.98 -23.06
CA ILE A 89 -8.28 -16.76 -22.45
C ILE A 89 -6.97 -17.05 -21.70
N TYR A 90 -6.90 -18.13 -20.93
CA TYR A 90 -5.65 -18.49 -20.24
C TYR A 90 -4.54 -18.89 -21.22
N LYS A 91 -4.86 -19.59 -22.30
CA LYS A 91 -3.91 -19.92 -23.37
C LYS A 91 -3.40 -18.67 -24.10
N MET A 92 -4.25 -17.66 -24.26
CA MET A 92 -3.84 -16.37 -24.80
C MET A 92 -2.93 -15.61 -23.83
N ILE A 93 -3.22 -15.67 -22.51
CA ILE A 93 -2.39 -15.05 -21.47
C ILE A 93 -1.03 -15.75 -21.36
N SER A 94 -0.98 -17.08 -21.39
CA SER A 94 0.27 -17.84 -21.27
C SER A 94 1.22 -17.61 -22.46
N ASN A 95 0.66 -17.44 -23.67
CA ASN A 95 1.42 -17.11 -24.88
C ASN A 95 1.68 -15.60 -25.04
N SER A 96 1.25 -14.76 -24.08
CA SER A 96 1.44 -13.32 -24.15
C SER A 96 2.84 -12.89 -23.68
N ASN A 97 3.30 -11.74 -24.16
CA ASN A 97 4.51 -11.07 -23.68
C ASN A 97 4.25 -10.17 -22.45
N VAL A 98 3.17 -10.44 -21.71
CA VAL A 98 2.80 -9.60 -20.56
C VAL A 98 3.87 -9.71 -19.47
N SER A 99 4.34 -8.55 -19.00
CA SER A 99 5.37 -8.45 -17.96
C SER A 99 4.81 -8.13 -16.57
N THR A 100 3.57 -7.65 -16.49
CA THR A 100 2.88 -7.27 -15.25
C THR A 100 1.41 -7.71 -15.25
N LEU A 101 0.98 -8.41 -14.20
CA LEU A 101 -0.42 -8.78 -13.96
C LEU A 101 -0.85 -8.33 -12.57
N LYS A 102 -2.09 -7.82 -12.45
CA LYS A 102 -2.65 -7.28 -11.19
C LYS A 102 -4.13 -7.64 -11.03
N GLY A 103 -4.61 -7.70 -9.79
CA GLY A 103 -6.04 -7.75 -9.47
C GLY A 103 -6.68 -9.13 -9.64
N ILE A 104 -5.87 -10.18 -9.61
CA ILE A 104 -6.32 -11.56 -9.74
C ILE A 104 -7.02 -11.99 -8.44
N SER A 105 -8.35 -12.10 -8.46
CA SER A 105 -9.20 -12.34 -7.28
C SER A 105 -9.65 -13.80 -7.10
N SER A 106 -9.70 -14.59 -8.16
CA SER A 106 -10.02 -16.03 -8.14
C SER A 106 -9.22 -16.78 -9.19
N LEU A 107 -8.76 -17.98 -8.83
CA LEU A 107 -7.81 -18.82 -9.57
C LEU A 107 -8.24 -20.27 -9.71
N SER A 108 -9.47 -20.57 -10.12
CA SER A 108 -9.81 -21.95 -10.48
C SER A 108 -8.90 -22.60 -11.56
N CYS A 109 -7.83 -21.94 -12.06
CA CYS A 109 -6.98 -22.36 -13.16
C CYS A 109 -5.49 -21.87 -13.17
N ILE A 110 -4.78 -21.43 -12.11
CA ILE A 110 -3.29 -21.34 -12.27
C ILE A 110 -2.65 -22.70 -11.98
N SER A 111 -2.64 -23.56 -12.99
CA SER A 111 -1.69 -24.67 -13.07
C SER A 111 -0.37 -24.19 -13.71
N ALA A 112 0.68 -25.00 -13.58
CA ALA A 112 1.94 -24.74 -14.26
C ALA A 112 1.71 -24.47 -15.77
N GLY A 113 2.32 -23.40 -16.29
CA GLY A 113 2.20 -23.00 -17.70
C GLY A 113 1.03 -22.06 -18.04
N VAL A 114 0.20 -21.66 -17.07
CA VAL A 114 -0.89 -20.68 -17.31
C VAL A 114 -0.40 -19.24 -17.25
N LEU A 115 0.58 -18.96 -16.40
CA LEU A 115 1.23 -17.65 -16.36
C LEU A 115 2.30 -17.58 -17.46
N PRO A 116 2.41 -16.45 -18.19
CA PRO A 116 3.43 -16.30 -19.21
C PRO A 116 4.83 -16.31 -18.61
N ASN A 117 5.75 -17.02 -19.27
CA ASN A 117 7.16 -17.15 -18.85
C ASN A 117 7.95 -15.82 -18.92
N THR A 118 7.35 -14.75 -19.44
CA THR A 118 7.92 -13.39 -19.45
C THR A 118 7.48 -12.55 -18.26
N LEU A 119 6.58 -13.07 -17.42
CA LEU A 119 5.96 -12.31 -16.33
C LEU A 119 7.01 -11.95 -15.28
N LYS A 120 7.17 -10.65 -15.01
CA LYS A 120 8.13 -10.12 -14.02
C LYS A 120 7.46 -9.67 -12.73
N LYS A 121 6.22 -9.17 -12.81
CA LYS A 121 5.48 -8.62 -11.67
C LYS A 121 4.08 -9.23 -11.58
N LEU A 122 3.72 -9.76 -10.42
CA LEU A 122 2.42 -10.36 -10.15
C LEU A 122 1.84 -9.81 -8.84
N LYS A 123 0.63 -9.26 -8.91
CA LYS A 123 -0.12 -8.80 -7.74
C LYS A 123 -1.49 -9.47 -7.69
N PHE A 124 -1.70 -10.28 -6.66
CA PHE A 124 -3.02 -10.84 -6.38
C PHE A 124 -3.95 -9.80 -5.77
N GLY A 125 -5.26 -9.99 -5.98
CA GLY A 125 -6.32 -9.20 -5.35
C GLY A 125 -6.43 -9.52 -3.85
N SER A 126 -7.11 -8.64 -3.10
CA SER A 126 -7.24 -8.80 -1.64
C SER A 126 -7.84 -10.14 -1.22
N ASN A 127 -8.84 -10.61 -1.97
CA ASN A 127 -9.63 -11.81 -1.67
C ASN A 127 -8.96 -13.12 -2.16
N PHE A 128 -7.74 -13.04 -2.70
CA PHE A 128 -7.04 -14.20 -3.21
C PHE A 128 -6.56 -15.10 -2.08
N ASN A 129 -7.03 -16.35 -2.03
CA ASN A 129 -6.69 -17.32 -0.98
C ASN A 129 -6.54 -18.77 -1.50
N GLN A 130 -6.06 -18.95 -2.73
CA GLN A 130 -5.87 -20.29 -3.31
C GLN A 130 -4.42 -20.75 -3.17
N ALA A 131 -4.20 -22.05 -2.97
CA ALA A 131 -2.85 -22.59 -2.74
C ALA A 131 -1.95 -22.35 -3.95
N LEU A 132 -0.72 -21.90 -3.69
CA LEU A 132 0.33 -21.74 -4.69
C LEU A 132 1.21 -22.98 -4.67
N GLU A 133 0.84 -23.99 -5.47
CA GLU A 133 1.61 -25.22 -5.60
C GLU A 133 3.02 -24.94 -6.16
N PRO A 134 4.01 -25.80 -5.86
CA PRO A 134 5.36 -25.67 -6.42
C PRO A 134 5.36 -25.55 -7.94
N HIS A 135 6.25 -24.71 -8.46
CA HIS A 135 6.46 -24.48 -9.91
C HIS A 135 5.28 -23.85 -10.69
N VAL A 136 4.21 -23.43 -9.99
CA VAL A 136 3.09 -22.70 -10.61
C VAL A 136 3.49 -21.28 -11.04
N LEU A 137 4.32 -20.61 -10.24
CA LEU A 137 4.82 -19.27 -10.55
C LEU A 137 6.01 -19.35 -11.52
N PRO A 138 6.06 -18.48 -12.56
CA PRO A 138 7.13 -18.52 -13.55
C PRO A 138 8.46 -18.07 -12.95
N SER A 139 9.57 -18.70 -13.37
CA SER A 139 10.92 -18.42 -12.87
C SER A 139 11.44 -17.02 -13.21
N SER A 140 10.81 -16.33 -14.17
CA SER A 140 11.06 -14.94 -14.55
C SER A 140 10.52 -13.92 -13.54
N LEU A 141 9.67 -14.35 -12.60
CA LEU A 141 9.00 -13.47 -11.67
C LEU A 141 10.00 -12.90 -10.66
N THR A 142 10.03 -11.56 -10.57
CA THR A 142 10.92 -10.82 -9.67
C THR A 142 10.15 -10.10 -8.57
N HIS A 143 8.86 -9.83 -8.77
CA HIS A 143 8.00 -9.16 -7.80
C HIS A 143 6.69 -9.93 -7.63
N LEU A 144 6.39 -10.31 -6.38
CA LEU A 144 5.16 -10.99 -6.01
C LEU A 144 4.49 -10.25 -4.86
N GLN A 145 3.20 -9.96 -5.01
CA GLN A 145 2.36 -9.46 -3.93
C GLN A 145 1.17 -10.40 -3.71
N LEU A 146 1.10 -10.98 -2.51
CA LEU A 146 -0.01 -11.80 -2.04
C LEU A 146 -1.12 -10.90 -1.45
N GLY A 147 -2.36 -11.38 -1.58
CA GLY A 147 -3.56 -10.72 -1.08
C GLY A 147 -3.63 -10.66 0.45
N ARG A 148 -4.60 -9.92 0.99
CA ARG A 148 -4.83 -9.81 2.43
C ARG A 148 -5.41 -11.11 3.00
N ASP A 149 -6.28 -11.77 2.23
CA ASP A 149 -6.98 -12.96 2.69
C ASP A 149 -6.19 -14.25 2.44
N TYR A 150 -4.95 -14.13 1.92
CA TYR A 150 -4.10 -15.28 1.63
C TYR A 150 -3.61 -15.94 2.93
N ALA A 151 -4.16 -17.11 3.23
CA ALA A 151 -3.91 -17.90 4.43
C ALA A 151 -3.36 -19.31 4.13
N GLN A 152 -3.06 -19.61 2.86
CA GLN A 152 -2.53 -20.91 2.44
C GLN A 152 -1.05 -21.05 2.82
N THR A 153 -0.61 -22.28 3.09
CA THR A 153 0.81 -22.56 3.38
C THR A 153 1.64 -22.46 2.09
N LEU A 154 2.79 -21.78 2.14
CA LEU A 154 3.76 -21.82 1.04
C LEU A 154 4.77 -22.95 1.30
N GLN A 155 4.98 -23.77 0.28
CA GLN A 155 5.92 -24.89 0.33
C GLN A 155 7.22 -24.54 -0.39
N VAL A 156 8.25 -25.36 -0.19
CA VAL A 156 9.50 -25.23 -0.95
C VAL A 156 9.18 -25.37 -2.44
N GLY A 157 9.63 -24.41 -3.24
CA GLY A 157 9.33 -24.34 -4.68
C GLY A 157 8.04 -23.61 -5.05
N SER A 158 7.20 -23.21 -4.09
CA SER A 158 6.05 -22.32 -4.35
C SER A 158 6.50 -20.93 -4.81
N LEU A 159 7.64 -20.45 -4.31
CA LEU A 159 8.24 -19.17 -4.68
C LEU A 159 9.35 -19.37 -5.72
N PRO A 160 9.42 -18.53 -6.77
CA PRO A 160 10.44 -18.67 -7.80
C PRO A 160 11.82 -18.26 -7.29
N PRO A 161 12.90 -18.91 -7.77
CA PRO A 161 14.26 -18.75 -7.23
C PRO A 161 14.90 -17.39 -7.51
N ASN A 162 14.34 -16.59 -8.43
CA ASN A 162 14.84 -15.25 -8.79
C ASN A 162 14.00 -14.11 -8.18
N LEU A 163 13.11 -14.43 -7.24
CA LEU A 163 12.21 -13.44 -6.65
C LEU A 163 13.02 -12.41 -5.85
N ARG A 164 12.86 -11.12 -6.18
CA ARG A 164 13.54 -10.00 -5.52
C ARG A 164 12.66 -9.32 -4.47
N VAL A 165 11.37 -9.24 -4.75
CA VAL A 165 10.39 -8.54 -3.90
C VAL A 165 9.24 -9.49 -3.59
N LEU A 166 9.02 -9.73 -2.30
CA LEU A 166 7.87 -10.47 -1.79
C LEU A 166 7.09 -9.60 -0.80
N ILE A 167 5.82 -9.33 -1.13
CA ILE A 167 4.91 -8.60 -0.27
C ILE A 167 3.79 -9.55 0.15
N ASN A 168 3.89 -10.11 1.35
CA ASN A 168 2.80 -10.87 1.95
C ASN A 168 1.93 -9.94 2.81
N ASN A 169 0.64 -9.81 2.47
CA ASN A 169 -0.33 -9.05 3.27
C ASN A 169 -1.30 -9.94 4.04
N GLY A 170 -1.17 -11.26 3.90
CA GLY A 170 -2.00 -12.25 4.60
C GLY A 170 -1.23 -13.02 5.66
N ASN A 171 -1.91 -13.95 6.32
CA ASN A 171 -1.37 -14.71 7.44
C ASN A 171 -0.91 -16.12 7.01
N CYS A 172 -0.15 -16.21 5.91
CA CYS A 172 0.36 -17.50 5.44
C CYS A 172 1.52 -18.02 6.29
N VAL A 173 1.55 -19.35 6.43
CA VAL A 173 2.59 -20.09 7.15
C VAL A 173 3.66 -20.57 6.17
N ILE A 174 4.91 -20.59 6.63
CA ILE A 174 6.06 -21.12 5.87
C ILE A 174 6.90 -22.04 6.76
N SER A 175 7.71 -22.87 6.11
CA SER A 175 8.77 -23.66 6.73
C SER A 175 10.14 -23.16 6.28
N ASP A 176 11.20 -23.76 6.83
CA ASP A 176 12.56 -23.52 6.38
C ASP A 176 12.73 -23.84 4.87
N GLY A 177 13.60 -23.08 4.20
CA GLY A 177 13.89 -23.22 2.77
C GLY A 177 12.82 -22.68 1.79
N VAL A 178 11.69 -22.16 2.27
CA VAL A 178 10.64 -21.60 1.38
C VAL A 178 11.05 -20.26 0.77
N LEU A 179 11.73 -19.42 1.54
CA LEU A 179 12.13 -18.08 1.10
C LEU A 179 13.37 -18.14 0.19
N PRO A 180 13.32 -17.60 -1.03
CA PRO A 180 14.46 -17.65 -1.94
C PRO A 180 15.55 -16.66 -1.51
N GLN A 181 16.81 -17.10 -1.60
CA GLN A 181 18.01 -16.31 -1.25
C GLN A 181 18.21 -15.05 -2.11
N SER A 182 17.47 -14.93 -3.20
CA SER A 182 17.47 -13.78 -4.09
C SER A 182 16.74 -12.55 -3.55
N LEU A 183 15.98 -12.68 -2.45
CA LEU A 183 15.12 -11.62 -1.92
C LEU A 183 15.93 -10.40 -1.46
N CYS A 184 15.48 -9.22 -1.89
CA CYS A 184 16.00 -7.92 -1.47
C CYS A 184 14.98 -7.13 -0.64
N THR A 185 13.68 -7.34 -0.89
CA THR A 185 12.59 -6.69 -0.16
C THR A 185 11.56 -7.71 0.29
N LEU A 186 11.26 -7.70 1.58
CA LEU A 186 10.28 -8.60 2.19
C LEU A 186 9.31 -7.79 3.06
N LYS A 187 8.01 -7.97 2.83
CA LYS A 187 6.96 -7.68 3.81
C LYS A 187 6.37 -8.99 4.29
N SER A 188 6.44 -9.24 5.60
CA SER A 188 6.05 -10.52 6.19
C SER A 188 5.43 -10.38 7.59
N PRO A 189 4.66 -11.38 8.05
CA PRO A 189 4.27 -11.50 9.45
C PRO A 189 5.46 -11.73 10.38
N PHE A 190 5.28 -11.45 11.68
CA PHE A 190 6.29 -11.77 12.72
C PHE A 190 6.64 -13.26 12.78
N SER A 191 5.70 -14.14 12.43
CA SER A 191 5.91 -15.60 12.41
C SER A 191 7.02 -16.05 11.44
N TRP A 192 7.47 -15.20 10.52
CA TRP A 192 8.52 -15.53 9.56
C TRP A 192 9.94 -15.23 10.05
N ILE A 193 10.10 -14.53 11.18
CA ILE A 193 11.41 -14.15 11.73
C ILE A 193 12.41 -15.33 11.83
N PRO A 194 12.01 -16.55 12.24
CA PRO A 194 12.93 -17.69 12.30
C PRO A 194 13.58 -18.09 10.95
N PHE A 195 12.98 -17.69 9.83
CA PHE A 195 13.37 -18.14 8.49
C PHE A 195 14.08 -17.06 7.66
N ILE A 196 14.18 -15.82 8.17
CA ILE A 196 14.74 -14.71 7.38
C ILE A 196 16.21 -14.45 7.66
N LYS A 197 16.75 -14.89 8.81
CA LYS A 197 18.12 -14.56 9.27
C LYS A 197 19.22 -14.83 8.24
N SER A 198 19.06 -15.91 7.46
CA SER A 198 20.02 -16.36 6.44
C SER A 198 19.88 -15.66 5.09
N LEU A 199 18.96 -14.70 4.93
CA LEU A 199 18.73 -13.99 3.66
C LEU A 199 19.74 -12.83 3.49
N ASP A 200 20.96 -13.15 3.06
CA ASP A 200 22.08 -12.20 2.98
C ASP A 200 21.90 -11.06 1.97
N ASN A 201 20.96 -11.19 1.02
CA ASN A 201 20.65 -10.13 0.05
C ASN A 201 19.51 -9.21 0.51
N LEU A 202 18.91 -9.46 1.68
CA LEU A 202 17.73 -8.74 2.15
C LEU A 202 18.14 -7.36 2.67
N THR A 203 17.73 -6.30 1.97
CA THR A 203 18.06 -4.92 2.33
C THR A 203 16.89 -4.19 3.00
N THR A 204 15.66 -4.63 2.75
CA THR A 204 14.42 -3.98 3.22
C THR A 204 13.48 -5.00 3.81
N LEU A 205 13.11 -4.81 5.08
CA LEU A 205 12.19 -5.66 5.80
C LEU A 205 11.06 -4.84 6.41
N THR A 206 9.82 -5.25 6.12
CA THR A 206 8.62 -4.78 6.80
C THR A 206 8.00 -5.95 7.55
N LEU A 207 7.91 -5.83 8.87
CA LEU A 207 7.28 -6.80 9.75
C LEU A 207 5.89 -6.30 10.15
N THR A 208 4.88 -7.14 10.00
CA THR A 208 3.50 -6.80 10.39
C THR A 208 2.94 -7.81 11.37
N GLN A 209 2.34 -7.33 12.46
CA GLN A 209 1.61 -8.21 13.37
C GLN A 209 0.24 -8.59 12.79
N PHE A 210 -0.13 -9.87 12.92
CA PHE A 210 -1.50 -10.33 12.73
C PHE A 210 -2.00 -10.94 14.04
N GLY A 211 -3.05 -10.37 14.62
CA GLY A 211 -3.61 -10.80 15.90
C GLY A 211 -3.10 -10.00 17.12
N CYS A 212 -3.57 -10.37 18.32
CA CYS A 212 -3.46 -9.55 19.54
C CYS A 212 -2.49 -10.08 20.61
N SER A 213 -1.54 -10.97 20.28
CA SER A 213 -0.58 -11.46 21.27
C SER A 213 0.65 -10.56 21.35
N GLU A 214 1.03 -10.14 22.56
CA GLU A 214 2.34 -9.53 22.82
C GLU A 214 3.43 -10.43 22.25
N SER A 215 4.27 -9.85 21.39
CA SER A 215 5.33 -10.57 20.70
C SER A 215 6.67 -9.95 21.06
N LYS A 216 7.68 -10.79 21.26
CA LYS A 216 9.05 -10.37 21.50
C LYS A 216 9.86 -10.56 20.21
N ILE A 217 10.56 -9.52 19.77
CA ILE A 217 11.44 -9.56 18.61
C ILE A 217 12.87 -9.38 19.07
N ASN A 218 13.72 -10.37 18.79
CA ASN A 218 15.15 -10.25 18.97
C ASN A 218 15.78 -9.70 17.68
N LEU A 219 16.34 -8.50 17.74
CA LEU A 219 16.92 -7.82 16.57
C LEU A 219 18.15 -8.57 16.03
N SER A 220 18.80 -9.40 16.84
CA SER A 220 19.93 -10.26 16.43
C SER A 220 19.52 -11.41 15.51
N ASP A 221 18.21 -11.69 15.39
CA ASP A 221 17.67 -12.70 14.49
C ASP A 221 17.31 -12.15 13.11
N LEU A 222 17.47 -10.85 12.90
CA LEU A 222 17.29 -10.21 11.60
C LEU A 222 18.59 -10.28 10.77
N PRO A 223 18.50 -10.28 9.42
CA PRO A 223 19.69 -10.27 8.56
C PRO A 223 20.58 -9.05 8.77
N ALA A 224 21.90 -9.28 8.80
CA ALA A 224 22.88 -8.21 8.94
C ALA A 224 22.97 -7.27 7.72
N SER A 225 22.44 -7.69 6.58
CA SER A 225 22.38 -6.93 5.32
C SER A 225 21.31 -5.82 5.29
N LEU A 226 20.43 -5.76 6.30
CA LEU A 226 19.32 -4.82 6.32
C LEU A 226 19.80 -3.38 6.38
N THR A 227 19.20 -2.53 5.56
CA THR A 227 19.39 -1.08 5.58
C THR A 227 18.10 -0.34 5.92
N SER A 228 16.96 -1.03 5.84
CA SER A 228 15.63 -0.52 6.15
C SER A 228 14.83 -1.56 6.92
N LEU A 229 14.33 -1.14 8.08
CA LEU A 229 13.50 -1.95 8.96
C LEU A 229 12.25 -1.16 9.36
N ASP A 230 11.10 -1.76 9.13
CA ASP A 230 9.80 -1.18 9.43
C ASP A 230 8.95 -2.19 10.21
N ILE A 231 8.61 -1.89 11.46
CA ILE A 231 7.86 -2.78 12.34
C ILE A 231 6.51 -2.15 12.65
N HIS A 232 5.44 -2.79 12.19
CA HIS A 232 4.05 -2.42 12.44
C HIS A 232 3.43 -3.40 13.43
N GLY A 233 2.86 -2.88 14.51
CA GLY A 233 2.24 -3.65 15.58
C GLY A 233 3.02 -3.69 16.89
N SER A 234 2.27 -3.89 17.97
CA SER A 234 2.75 -3.92 19.34
C SER A 234 3.64 -5.12 19.62
N CYS A 235 4.92 -4.86 19.86
CA CYS A 235 5.91 -5.86 20.23
C CYS A 235 7.00 -5.29 21.14
N HIS A 236 7.74 -6.16 21.81
CA HIS A 236 8.89 -5.80 22.62
C HIS A 236 10.19 -6.14 21.86
N LEU A 237 10.98 -5.13 21.51
CA LEU A 237 12.27 -5.29 20.84
C LEU A 237 13.38 -5.51 21.86
N THR A 238 14.27 -6.44 21.55
CA THR A 238 15.45 -6.75 22.37
C THR A 238 16.68 -6.97 21.53
N SER A 239 17.84 -6.93 22.18
CA SER A 239 19.17 -6.96 21.60
C SER A 239 19.49 -5.76 20.71
N THR A 240 20.78 -5.61 20.40
CA THR A 240 21.30 -4.45 19.68
C THR A 240 20.88 -4.47 18.20
N LEU A 241 20.39 -3.33 17.71
CA LEU A 241 20.11 -3.12 16.29
C LEU A 241 21.41 -3.03 15.49
N SER A 242 21.45 -3.60 14.29
CA SER A 242 22.59 -3.44 13.38
C SER A 242 22.80 -1.95 13.00
N PRO A 243 24.02 -1.40 13.10
CA PRO A 243 24.32 -0.02 12.66
C PRO A 243 24.17 0.24 11.16
N SER A 244 24.01 -0.82 10.35
CA SER A 244 23.78 -0.70 8.91
C SER A 244 22.41 -0.12 8.53
N ILE A 245 21.46 -0.09 9.49
CA ILE A 245 20.11 0.45 9.30
C ILE A 245 20.15 1.97 9.12
N LYS A 246 19.63 2.43 7.98
CA LYS A 246 19.49 3.86 7.64
C LYS A 246 18.06 4.36 7.76
N TYR A 247 17.08 3.45 7.58
CA TYR A 247 15.65 3.75 7.67
C TYR A 247 15.03 2.85 8.72
N LEU A 248 14.54 3.43 9.82
CA LEU A 248 13.98 2.69 10.93
C LEU A 248 12.58 3.21 11.28
N ASN A 249 11.62 2.31 11.44
CA ASN A 249 10.31 2.64 11.97
C ASN A 249 9.89 1.64 13.04
N ILE A 250 9.76 2.13 14.28
CA ILE A 250 9.50 1.32 15.49
C ILE A 250 8.55 2.01 16.48
N PHE A 251 7.72 2.96 16.02
CA PHE A 251 6.93 3.82 16.92
C PHE A 251 5.92 3.07 17.81
N GLU A 252 5.34 1.98 17.32
CA GLU A 252 4.35 1.16 18.03
C GLU A 252 4.97 0.12 18.98
N THR A 253 6.31 0.13 19.12
CA THR A 253 7.05 -0.93 19.82
C THR A 253 7.53 -0.51 21.20
N GLN A 254 7.67 -1.48 22.10
CA GLN A 254 8.32 -1.34 23.38
C GLN A 254 9.80 -1.74 23.24
N TYR A 255 10.70 -1.00 23.87
CA TYR A 255 12.15 -1.27 23.82
C TYR A 255 12.84 -0.51 24.94
N ASP A 256 14.08 -0.88 25.27
CA ASP A 256 15.01 -0.03 26.02
C ASP A 256 15.96 0.63 25.01
N ILE A 257 16.08 1.95 25.05
CA ILE A 257 16.89 2.70 24.08
C ILE A 257 18.39 2.33 24.16
N ASP A 258 18.91 2.03 25.36
CA ASP A 258 20.31 1.74 25.61
C ASP A 258 20.63 0.28 25.27
N GLU A 259 19.63 -0.59 25.33
CA GLU A 259 19.75 -1.97 24.84
C GLU A 259 19.84 -2.01 23.31
N ILE A 260 18.90 -1.36 22.60
CA ILE A 260 18.82 -1.45 21.14
C ILE A 260 19.86 -0.57 20.44
N PHE A 261 20.30 0.53 21.06
CA PHE A 261 21.34 1.44 20.53
C PHE A 261 22.53 1.52 21.48
N LYS A 262 23.32 0.43 21.54
CA LYS A 262 24.43 0.29 22.50
C LYS A 262 25.56 1.32 22.31
N ASP A 263 26.14 1.40 21.12
CA ASP A 263 27.08 2.47 20.73
C ASP A 263 26.38 3.41 19.75
N ARG A 264 25.67 4.39 20.31
CA ARG A 264 24.82 5.34 19.57
C ARG A 264 25.58 6.08 18.45
N SER A 265 26.90 6.27 18.62
CA SER A 265 27.73 6.99 17.65
C SER A 265 27.89 6.29 16.29
N GLN A 266 27.61 4.98 16.25
CA GLN A 266 27.70 4.13 15.06
C GLN A 266 26.47 4.24 14.15
N TYR A 267 25.36 4.81 14.64
CA TYR A 267 24.10 4.85 13.91
C TYR A 267 23.94 6.16 13.14
N HIS A 268 23.70 6.03 11.83
CA HIS A 268 23.47 7.13 10.89
C HIS A 268 22.14 6.91 10.18
N PHE A 269 21.09 7.47 10.76
CA PHE A 269 19.74 7.38 10.21
C PHE A 269 19.50 8.48 9.18
N GLU A 270 19.19 8.07 7.95
CA GLU A 270 18.55 8.94 6.98
C GLU A 270 17.13 9.27 7.46
N ARG A 271 16.42 8.29 8.03
CA ARG A 271 15.13 8.50 8.70
C ARG A 271 14.93 7.54 9.87
N ILE A 272 14.42 8.06 10.97
CA ILE A 272 13.93 7.27 12.10
C ILE A 272 12.52 7.72 12.50
N SER A 273 11.63 6.76 12.74
CA SER A 273 10.26 6.96 13.21
C SER A 273 10.05 6.24 14.54
N VAL A 274 9.67 7.01 15.56
CA VAL A 274 9.61 6.59 16.97
C VAL A 274 8.40 7.21 17.68
N ASP A 275 8.06 6.65 18.83
CA ASP A 275 7.06 7.24 19.74
C ASP A 275 7.55 8.62 20.19
N GLY A 276 6.72 9.64 19.97
CA GLY A 276 7.00 11.02 20.35
C GLY A 276 6.91 11.29 21.85
N PHE A 277 6.34 10.38 22.63
CA PHE A 277 6.14 10.56 24.08
C PHE A 277 7.12 9.77 24.94
N LYS A 278 8.01 9.00 24.30
CA LYS A 278 9.04 8.24 25.00
C LYS A 278 10.18 9.15 25.46
N GLN A 279 10.28 9.35 26.78
CA GLN A 279 11.16 10.35 27.40
C GLN A 279 12.66 9.99 27.40
N GLU A 280 13.03 8.75 27.08
CA GLU A 280 14.44 8.38 26.91
C GLU A 280 15.09 9.25 25.82
N SER A 281 16.34 9.69 25.98
CA SER A 281 16.98 10.63 25.04
C SER A 281 17.45 9.94 23.75
N LEU A 282 17.29 10.60 22.59
CA LEU A 282 17.89 10.21 21.30
C LEU A 282 19.32 10.73 21.09
N ASP A 283 19.91 11.40 22.08
CA ASP A 283 21.23 12.01 21.93
C ASP A 283 22.30 10.99 21.52
N ASN A 284 23.31 11.50 20.81
CA ASN A 284 24.42 10.76 20.21
C ASN A 284 24.06 9.86 19.02
N LEU A 285 22.80 9.81 18.59
CA LEU A 285 22.41 9.25 17.30
C LEU A 285 22.52 10.31 16.20
N LYS A 286 23.08 9.96 15.04
CA LYS A 286 23.09 10.87 13.88
C LYS A 286 21.81 10.68 13.10
N ILE A 287 20.87 11.61 13.26
CA ILE A 287 19.54 11.55 12.67
C ILE A 287 19.35 12.73 11.72
N LYS A 288 19.08 12.46 10.44
CA LYS A 288 18.76 13.49 9.45
C LYS A 288 17.28 13.82 9.43
N GLU A 289 16.43 12.80 9.35
CA GLU A 289 14.98 12.94 9.38
C GLU A 289 14.40 12.22 10.60
N LEU A 290 13.69 12.96 11.45
CA LEU A 290 13.03 12.42 12.65
C LEU A 290 11.52 12.50 12.47
N GLN A 291 10.85 11.36 12.62
CA GLN A 291 9.40 11.27 12.67
C GLN A 291 8.94 10.90 14.08
N LEU A 292 8.12 11.77 14.65
CA LEU A 292 7.52 11.57 15.96
C LEU A 292 6.05 11.22 15.77
N GLN A 293 5.67 10.02 16.21
CA GLN A 293 4.26 9.62 16.24
C GLN A 293 3.62 10.07 17.55
N LEU A 294 2.43 10.67 17.49
CA LEU A 294 1.79 11.33 18.62
C LEU A 294 0.38 10.79 18.92
N ASP A 295 0.25 9.47 19.06
CA ASP A 295 -1.03 8.75 19.15
C ASP A 295 -1.61 8.63 20.58
N LYS A 296 -0.92 9.17 21.60
CA LYS A 296 -1.29 9.10 23.02
C LYS A 296 -1.76 10.46 23.55
N ILE A 297 -2.52 10.40 24.64
CA ILE A 297 -2.99 11.54 25.43
C ILE A 297 -1.86 11.95 26.41
N GLU A 298 -0.79 12.48 25.86
CA GLU A 298 0.35 13.00 26.63
C GLU A 298 0.72 14.40 26.13
N ASN A 299 1.27 15.23 27.03
CA ASN A 299 1.51 16.65 26.75
C ASN A 299 2.99 16.97 26.54
N ILE A 300 3.90 16.08 26.94
CA ILE A 300 5.35 16.30 26.86
C ILE A 300 5.91 15.42 25.76
N ILE A 301 6.30 16.06 24.66
CA ILE A 301 7.00 15.41 23.57
C ILE A 301 8.46 15.25 23.98
N ARG A 302 9.08 14.14 23.58
CA ARG A 302 10.50 13.88 23.81
C ARG A 302 11.36 14.97 23.19
N ASP A 303 12.55 15.15 23.74
CA ASP A 303 13.53 16.06 23.18
C ASP A 303 13.98 15.66 21.77
N ILE A 304 14.16 16.66 20.93
CA ILE A 304 14.67 16.50 19.56
C ILE A 304 16.18 16.70 19.62
N PRO A 305 17.01 15.72 19.22
CA PRO A 305 18.45 15.86 19.26
C PRO A 305 18.94 16.86 18.20
N PHE A 306 20.03 17.56 18.52
CA PHE A 306 20.67 18.45 17.56
C PHE A 306 21.25 17.65 16.37
N GLY A 307 21.06 18.14 15.15
CA GLY A 307 21.49 17.51 13.90
C GLY A 307 20.33 17.05 13.01
N VAL A 308 19.11 16.96 13.56
CA VAL A 308 17.89 16.72 12.79
C VAL A 308 17.65 17.88 11.83
N GLU A 309 17.55 17.60 10.54
CA GLU A 309 17.29 18.59 9.49
C GLU A 309 15.82 18.66 9.12
N THR A 310 15.13 17.51 9.12
CA THR A 310 13.70 17.40 8.81
C THR A 310 12.95 16.76 9.98
N LEU A 311 11.93 17.46 10.48
CA LEU A 311 11.07 16.99 11.54
C LEU A 311 9.67 16.70 10.99
N TYR A 312 9.19 15.47 11.16
CA TYR A 312 7.80 15.09 10.92
C TYR A 312 7.04 15.13 12.25
N PHE A 313 5.91 15.81 12.25
CA PHE A 313 5.17 16.15 13.46
C PHE A 313 3.65 16.12 13.22
N GLY A 314 2.87 15.71 14.21
CA GLY A 314 1.41 15.93 14.23
C GLY A 314 0.53 14.69 14.26
N HIS A 315 -0.71 14.88 14.72
CA HIS A 315 -1.73 13.85 14.93
C HIS A 315 -3.14 14.42 14.65
N ASP A 316 -4.10 13.55 14.35
CA ASP A 316 -5.46 13.90 13.93
C ASP A 316 -6.38 14.25 15.13
N GLU A 317 -6.12 13.65 16.29
CA GLU A 317 -6.99 13.73 17.46
C GLU A 317 -6.26 14.23 18.73
N TYR A 318 -7.04 14.87 19.61
CA TYR A 318 -6.73 15.37 20.97
C TYR A 318 -6.28 16.82 21.13
N GLN A 319 -7.16 17.60 21.79
CA GLN A 319 -7.01 19.00 22.20
C GLN A 319 -6.13 19.13 23.46
N LEU A 320 -4.82 18.92 23.33
CA LEU A 320 -3.90 19.15 24.45
C LEU A 320 -2.70 19.95 23.95
N SER A 321 -2.33 20.99 24.71
CA SER A 321 -1.12 21.78 24.41
C SER A 321 0.08 20.85 24.54
N LYS A 322 0.78 20.66 23.42
CA LYS A 322 1.96 19.82 23.37
C LYS A 322 3.19 20.70 23.55
N ASN A 323 4.01 20.38 24.56
CA ASN A 323 5.26 21.06 24.85
C ASN A 323 6.45 20.18 24.44
N ILE A 324 7.47 20.79 23.86
CA ILE A 324 8.80 20.20 23.66
C ILE A 324 9.71 20.91 24.67
N PRO A 325 10.18 20.24 25.75
CA PRO A 325 10.87 20.89 26.86
C PRO A 325 12.01 21.83 26.47
N ASN A 326 12.83 21.42 25.52
CA ASN A 326 13.96 22.20 25.02
C ASN A 326 13.69 22.93 23.69
N GLY A 327 12.43 22.95 23.25
CA GLY A 327 12.02 23.50 21.95
C GLY A 327 12.56 22.71 20.76
N ILE A 328 12.33 23.25 19.55
CA ILE A 328 12.87 22.67 18.32
C ILE A 328 14.31 23.18 18.12
N PRO A 329 15.31 22.29 17.93
CA PRO A 329 16.68 22.70 17.68
C PRO A 329 16.85 23.54 16.41
N SER A 330 17.82 24.45 16.43
CA SER A 330 18.18 25.30 15.28
C SER A 330 18.80 24.55 14.09
N SER A 331 19.05 23.24 14.22
CA SER A 331 19.45 22.39 13.09
C SER A 331 18.29 22.07 12.15
N VAL A 332 17.05 22.19 12.61
CA VAL A 332 15.85 21.89 11.82
C VAL A 332 15.65 22.97 10.75
N LYS A 333 15.53 22.52 9.49
CA LYS A 333 15.31 23.35 8.30
C LYS A 333 13.95 23.10 7.67
N LYS A 334 13.38 21.92 7.87
CA LYS A 334 12.09 21.51 7.31
C LYS A 334 11.20 20.90 8.37
N ILE A 335 9.94 21.35 8.41
CA ILE A 335 8.91 20.74 9.25
C ILE A 335 7.77 20.22 8.38
N ILE A 336 7.37 18.98 8.65
CA ILE A 336 6.28 18.30 7.95
C ILE A 336 5.19 18.01 8.98
N PHE A 337 4.12 18.78 8.94
CA PHE A 337 2.90 18.55 9.70
C PHE A 337 2.07 17.46 9.02
N GLN A 338 1.86 16.35 9.69
CA GLN A 338 1.00 15.26 9.22
C GLN A 338 -0.46 15.74 9.15
N TYR A 339 -0.90 16.51 10.15
CA TYR A 339 -2.26 17.03 10.29
C TYR A 339 -2.22 18.51 10.64
N TYR A 340 -3.10 19.29 10.02
CA TYR A 340 -3.20 20.72 10.28
C TYR A 340 -3.55 21.06 11.74
N LYS A 341 -4.46 20.31 12.36
CA LYS A 341 -4.98 20.61 13.71
C LYS A 341 -3.87 20.78 14.75
N THR A 342 -2.78 20.02 14.58
CA THR A 342 -1.60 20.11 15.42
C THR A 342 -1.02 21.52 15.51
N ILE A 343 -1.06 22.31 14.42
CA ILE A 343 -0.50 23.66 14.36
C ILE A 343 -1.15 24.61 15.37
N ASN A 344 -2.46 24.50 15.56
CA ASN A 344 -3.21 25.37 16.47
C ASN A 344 -3.02 25.01 17.95
N GLU A 345 -2.42 23.84 18.22
CA GLU A 345 -2.30 23.24 19.55
C GLU A 345 -0.85 23.20 20.05
N ILE A 346 0.08 23.79 19.29
CA ILE A 346 1.50 23.90 19.65
C ILE A 346 1.72 25.10 20.57
N ASP A 347 2.39 24.86 21.71
CA ASP A 347 2.79 25.90 22.67
C ASP A 347 4.32 26.14 22.65
N PHE A 348 4.93 25.99 21.48
CA PHE A 348 6.37 26.25 21.28
C PHE A 348 6.63 27.04 19.99
N GLU A 349 7.69 27.83 19.99
CA GLU A 349 8.09 28.63 18.83
C GLU A 349 8.79 27.77 17.78
N ILE A 350 8.48 28.02 16.50
CA ILE A 350 9.24 27.44 15.39
C ILE A 350 10.49 28.30 15.15
N PRO A 351 11.70 27.71 15.14
CA PRO A 351 12.93 28.47 15.00
C PRO A 351 13.04 29.13 13.61
N ASN A 352 13.66 30.31 13.56
CA ASN A 352 13.96 31.04 12.32
C ASN A 352 15.02 30.35 11.42
N THR A 353 15.34 29.09 11.68
CA THR A 353 16.15 28.23 10.80
C THR A 353 15.29 27.41 9.84
N VAL A 354 13.97 27.33 10.08
CA VAL A 354 13.04 26.61 9.23
C VAL A 354 12.78 27.37 7.94
N GLU A 355 13.08 26.75 6.81
CA GLU A 355 12.97 27.33 5.46
C GLU A 355 11.78 26.73 4.68
N GLU A 356 11.38 25.51 5.01
CA GLU A 356 10.30 24.77 4.35
C GLU A 356 9.30 24.21 5.36
N ILE A 357 8.01 24.42 5.09
CA ILE A 357 6.90 23.83 5.84
C ILE A 357 6.03 23.00 4.89
N VAL A 358 5.66 21.80 5.31
CA VAL A 358 4.71 20.93 4.58
C VAL A 358 3.55 20.61 5.51
N ILE A 359 2.32 20.70 5.01
CA ILE A 359 1.10 20.31 5.71
C ILE A 359 0.42 19.25 4.85
N GLN A 360 0.34 18.02 5.34
CA GLN A 360 -0.07 16.87 4.53
C GLN A 360 -1.58 16.65 4.50
N ARG A 361 -2.29 16.84 5.62
CA ARG A 361 -3.73 16.59 5.72
C ARG A 361 -4.49 17.79 6.29
N TYR A 362 -5.67 18.02 5.72
CA TYR A 362 -6.61 19.06 6.11
C TYR A 362 -7.85 18.45 6.79
N CYS A 363 -8.29 19.08 7.89
CA CYS A 363 -9.58 18.81 8.54
C CYS A 363 -10.40 20.10 8.54
N ASN A 364 -11.67 19.97 8.14
CA ASN A 364 -12.56 21.00 7.59
C ASN A 364 -13.13 22.05 8.57
N SER A 365 -12.46 22.41 9.68
CA SER A 365 -13.12 23.21 10.74
C SER A 365 -12.46 24.50 11.21
N ASP A 366 -11.16 24.76 11.01
CA ASP A 366 -10.51 25.89 11.69
C ASP A 366 -9.86 26.90 10.73
N GLN A 367 -10.03 28.19 11.02
CA GLN A 367 -9.38 29.29 10.29
C GLN A 367 -7.85 29.18 10.36
N PHE A 368 -7.19 29.17 9.21
CA PHE A 368 -5.73 29.24 9.12
C PHE A 368 -5.20 30.55 9.70
N SER A 369 -4.27 30.45 10.67
CA SER A 369 -3.48 31.58 11.16
C SER A 369 -2.05 31.45 10.62
N SER A 370 -1.45 32.54 10.16
CA SER A 370 -0.06 32.56 9.71
C SER A 370 0.93 33.05 10.76
N LYS A 371 0.46 33.40 11.96
CA LYS A 371 1.26 34.05 13.01
C LYS A 371 2.43 33.22 13.53
N TRP A 372 2.31 31.90 13.50
CA TRP A 372 3.32 30.96 13.99
C TRP A 372 4.42 30.69 12.97
N ILE A 373 4.29 31.19 11.74
CA ILE A 373 5.23 30.92 10.65
C ILE A 373 6.43 31.86 10.77
N PRO A 374 7.65 31.35 10.91
CA PRO A 374 8.83 32.21 11.02
C PRO A 374 9.16 32.90 9.69
N ASN A 375 9.81 34.07 9.77
CA ASN A 375 10.17 34.89 8.59
C ASN A 375 11.19 34.22 7.65
N SER A 376 11.87 33.18 8.14
CA SER A 376 12.79 32.36 7.38
C SER A 376 12.11 31.48 6.33
N VAL A 377 10.83 31.12 6.53
CA VAL A 377 10.11 30.20 5.64
C VAL A 377 9.96 30.80 4.25
N LYS A 378 10.51 30.10 3.24
CA LYS A 378 10.45 30.50 1.82
C LYS A 378 9.56 29.59 0.99
N SER A 379 9.38 28.34 1.42
CA SER A 379 8.61 27.33 0.71
C SER A 379 7.54 26.73 1.61
N MET A 380 6.33 26.58 1.08
CA MET A 380 5.23 25.95 1.78
C MET A 380 4.50 24.96 0.89
N THR A 381 4.25 23.76 1.39
CA THR A 381 3.36 22.79 0.75
C THR A 381 2.10 22.65 1.59
N ILE A 382 0.93 22.88 1.00
CA ILE A 382 -0.35 22.88 1.71
C ILE A 382 -1.44 22.16 0.91
N PRO A 383 -2.51 21.67 1.56
CA PRO A 383 -3.65 21.08 0.86
C PRO A 383 -4.34 22.10 -0.06
N SER A 384 -4.69 21.68 -1.27
CA SER A 384 -5.36 22.49 -2.30
C SER A 384 -6.71 23.06 -1.85
N GLU A 385 -7.34 22.40 -0.88
CA GLU A 385 -8.59 22.76 -0.23
C GLU A 385 -8.52 24.15 0.42
N TRP A 386 -7.32 24.57 0.85
CA TRP A 386 -7.07 25.89 1.45
C TRP A 386 -7.11 27.05 0.47
N ILE A 387 -7.08 26.82 -0.85
CA ILE A 387 -7.17 27.91 -1.83
C ILE A 387 -8.46 28.74 -1.63
N ARG A 388 -9.51 28.13 -1.04
CA ARG A 388 -10.80 28.78 -0.76
C ARG A 388 -10.79 29.65 0.49
N ASP A 389 -9.91 29.36 1.44
CA ASP A 389 -9.78 30.14 2.66
C ASP A 389 -8.87 31.34 2.34
N ASN A 390 -9.27 32.56 2.70
CA ASN A 390 -8.47 33.76 2.43
C ASN A 390 -7.16 33.72 3.24
N ILE A 391 -6.15 33.01 2.74
CA ILE A 391 -4.86 32.80 3.41
C ILE A 391 -4.16 34.16 3.54
N GLU A 392 -3.98 34.65 4.78
CA GLU A 392 -3.00 35.69 5.08
C GLU A 392 -1.60 35.09 4.90
N THR A 393 -1.11 35.09 3.66
CA THR A 393 0.20 34.53 3.33
C THR A 393 1.31 35.34 3.99
N PRO A 394 2.24 34.73 4.74
CA PRO A 394 3.41 35.44 5.26
C PRO A 394 4.21 36.04 4.10
N ILE A 395 4.68 37.28 4.26
CA ILE A 395 5.41 38.04 3.22
C ILE A 395 6.69 37.30 2.77
N SER A 396 7.28 36.49 3.66
CA SER A 396 8.49 35.71 3.43
C SER A 396 8.32 34.55 2.44
N VAL A 397 7.11 34.00 2.31
CA VAL A 397 6.87 32.80 1.50
C VAL A 397 6.84 33.18 0.02
N THR A 398 7.73 32.56 -0.76
CA THR A 398 7.89 32.82 -2.19
C THR A 398 7.48 31.63 -3.04
N ASN A 399 7.40 30.43 -2.47
CA ASN A 399 6.99 29.22 -3.17
C ASN A 399 5.85 28.55 -2.40
N PHE A 400 4.73 28.31 -3.10
CA PHE A 400 3.65 27.47 -2.63
C PHE A 400 3.51 26.24 -3.52
N CYS A 401 3.24 25.10 -2.91
CA CYS A 401 2.89 23.86 -3.55
C CYS A 401 1.55 23.40 -2.98
N PHE A 402 0.53 23.31 -3.82
CA PHE A 402 -0.79 22.84 -3.44
C PHE A 402 -0.94 21.37 -3.81
N ILE A 403 -1.29 20.55 -2.84
CA ILE A 403 -1.46 19.09 -3.00
C ILE A 403 -2.91 18.68 -2.77
N SER A 404 -3.38 17.69 -3.52
CA SER A 404 -4.66 17.04 -3.26
C SER A 404 -4.56 16.07 -2.07
N TYR A 405 -5.71 15.57 -1.60
CA TYR A 405 -5.80 14.51 -0.58
C TYR A 405 -4.89 13.28 -0.83
N ASN A 406 -4.59 12.96 -2.10
CA ASN A 406 -3.71 11.85 -2.47
C ASN A 406 -2.21 12.25 -2.56
N GLN A 407 -1.84 13.42 -2.02
CA GLN A 407 -0.51 14.02 -2.10
C GLN A 407 0.00 14.24 -3.53
N LYS A 408 -0.91 14.24 -4.51
CA LYS A 408 -0.57 14.61 -5.88
C LYS A 408 -0.53 16.12 -5.96
N VAL A 409 0.54 16.65 -6.53
CA VAL A 409 0.67 18.10 -6.73
C VAL A 409 -0.33 18.56 -7.78
N ASP A 410 -1.17 19.51 -7.38
CA ASP A 410 -2.19 20.10 -8.25
C ASP A 410 -1.70 21.41 -8.86
N LEU A 411 -1.03 22.24 -8.06
CA LEU A 411 -0.64 23.60 -8.44
C LEU A 411 0.62 24.04 -7.71
N HIS A 412 1.59 24.57 -8.45
CA HIS A 412 2.72 25.32 -7.92
C HIS A 412 2.51 26.81 -8.15
N VAL A 413 2.90 27.61 -7.17
CA VAL A 413 2.91 29.08 -7.25
C VAL A 413 4.27 29.57 -6.81
N ARG A 414 4.98 30.29 -7.69
CA ARG A 414 6.32 30.80 -7.43
C ARG A 414 6.39 32.29 -7.67
N LYS A 415 6.78 33.06 -6.67
CA LYS A 415 7.09 34.49 -6.79
C LYS A 415 8.31 34.67 -7.68
N ILE A 416 8.19 35.53 -8.68
CA ILE A 416 9.25 35.83 -9.64
C ILE A 416 9.92 37.16 -9.25
N TYR A 417 9.15 38.25 -9.22
CA TYR A 417 9.59 39.59 -8.84
C TYR A 417 8.38 40.42 -8.39
N ASP A 418 8.57 41.33 -7.42
CA ASP A 418 7.52 42.19 -6.86
C ASP A 418 6.24 41.42 -6.50
N ASN A 419 5.12 41.71 -7.18
CA ASN A 419 3.84 41.02 -7.00
C ASN A 419 3.55 40.01 -8.13
N HIS A 420 4.55 39.62 -8.93
CA HIS A 420 4.37 38.68 -10.04
C HIS A 420 4.69 37.24 -9.63
N TYR A 421 3.81 36.33 -10.01
CA TYR A 421 3.85 34.92 -9.65
C TYR A 421 3.69 34.05 -10.90
N LEU A 422 4.54 33.04 -11.04
CA LEU A 422 4.38 31.94 -11.97
C LEU A 422 3.51 30.86 -11.31
N LEU A 423 2.36 30.57 -11.90
CA LEU A 423 1.50 29.46 -11.54
C LEU A 423 1.69 28.36 -12.57
N PHE A 424 1.86 27.12 -12.14
CA PHE A 424 1.91 25.98 -13.06
C PHE A 424 1.42 24.71 -12.40
N GLY A 425 0.76 23.85 -13.15
CA GLY A 425 0.20 22.61 -12.63
C GLY A 425 -0.15 21.65 -13.76
N GLN A 426 -0.36 20.39 -13.40
CA GLN A 426 -0.72 19.35 -14.36
C GLN A 426 -1.97 18.61 -13.91
N SER A 427 -3.04 18.71 -14.71
CA SER A 427 -4.26 17.94 -14.51
C SER A 427 -4.39 16.91 -15.62
N ARG A 428 -4.36 15.62 -15.23
CA ARG A 428 -4.30 14.48 -16.14
C ARG A 428 -3.15 14.65 -17.14
N ASP A 429 -3.48 14.87 -18.41
CA ASP A 429 -2.53 14.91 -19.53
C ASP A 429 -2.23 16.35 -19.98
N LYS A 430 -2.79 17.35 -19.27
CA LYS A 430 -2.69 18.77 -19.63
C LYS A 430 -1.85 19.52 -18.62
N PHE A 431 -0.78 20.13 -19.09
CA PHE A 431 0.02 21.09 -18.35
C PHE A 431 -0.50 22.51 -18.61
N SER A 432 -0.70 23.28 -17.55
CA SER A 432 -1.12 24.67 -17.61
C SER A 432 -0.14 25.54 -16.84
N ALA A 433 0.21 26.69 -17.39
CA ALA A 433 1.03 27.68 -16.70
C ALA A 433 0.55 29.11 -17.02
N ALA A 434 0.67 30.01 -16.05
CA ALA A 434 0.30 31.41 -16.18
C ALA A 434 1.21 32.29 -15.31
N VAL A 435 1.42 33.54 -15.73
CA VAL A 435 2.05 34.57 -14.89
C VAL A 435 0.96 35.55 -14.47
N VAL A 436 0.83 35.79 -13.16
CA VAL A 436 -0.18 36.68 -12.59
C VAL A 436 0.48 37.75 -11.71
N SER A 437 -0.10 38.95 -11.66
CA SER A 437 0.46 40.10 -10.95
C SER A 437 -0.04 40.28 -9.51
N ARG A 438 -0.84 39.34 -8.97
CA ARG A 438 -1.26 39.25 -7.55
C ARG A 438 -1.60 37.79 -7.16
N ILE A 439 -1.31 37.37 -5.92
CA ILE A 439 -1.77 36.08 -5.38
C ILE A 439 -3.30 36.11 -5.21
N LEU A 440 -3.97 35.27 -5.99
CA LEU A 440 -5.26 34.57 -5.86
C LEU A 440 -6.47 35.13 -5.07
N SER A 441 -6.38 36.09 -4.16
CA SER A 441 -7.53 36.56 -3.36
C SER A 441 -8.63 37.31 -4.15
N LYS A 442 -8.50 37.45 -5.47
CA LYS A 442 -9.45 38.17 -6.33
C LYS A 442 -9.87 37.46 -7.62
N PHE A 443 -9.50 36.19 -7.83
CA PHE A 443 -9.79 35.48 -9.08
C PHE A 443 -10.86 34.36 -8.98
N ILE A 444 -11.48 34.16 -7.81
CA ILE A 444 -12.46 33.07 -7.62
C ILE A 444 -13.93 33.55 -7.74
N ASP A 445 -14.20 34.86 -7.82
CA ASP A 445 -15.57 35.41 -7.97
C ASP A 445 -16.02 35.66 -9.44
N LYS A 446 -15.56 34.85 -10.41
CA LYS A 446 -16.16 34.86 -11.77
C LYS A 446 -16.26 33.48 -12.41
#